data_AF-A0A965Y7Q8-F1
#
_entry.id   AF-A0A965Y7Q8-F1
#
_cell.length_a   1.000
_cell.length_b   1.000
_cell.length_c   1.000
_cell.angle_alpha   90.00
_cell.angle_beta   90.00
_cell.angle_gamma   90.00
#
_symmetry.space_group_name_H-M   'P 1'
#
loop_
_entity.id
_entity.type
_entity.pdbx_description
1 polymer ?
#
loop_
_entity_poly.entity_id
_entity_poly.type
_entity_poly.pdbx_seq_one_letter_code
_entity_poly.pdbx_strand_id
1 'polypeptide(L)' 'VVEWAQKMMEHSPIALRMIKAGLNAELDGQAGIQELAGNATMLYYMTEEAQEGKNAFLEKRKPDFQKYPKIP' A
#
# COMPACT_ATOMS: atom_id res chain seq x y z
N VAL A 1 -10.71 -27.26 -7.95
CA VAL A 1 -9.55 -26.50 -7.43
C VAL A 1 -8.96 -25.57 -8.49
N VAL A 2 -8.56 -26.07 -9.66
CA VAL A 2 -7.98 -25.24 -10.75
C VAL A 2 -8.89 -24.09 -11.19
N GLU A 3 -10.18 -24.36 -11.35
CA GLU A 3 -11.18 -23.35 -11.74
C GLU A 3 -11.22 -22.14 -10.78
N TRP A 4 -11.16 -22.38 -9.47
CA TRP A 4 -11.15 -21.30 -8.47
C TRP A 4 -9.87 -20.47 -8.52
N ALA A 5 -8.72 -21.11 -8.71
CA ALA A 5 -7.46 -20.41 -8.88
C ALA A 5 -7.47 -19.56 -10.16
N GLN A 6 -8.01 -20.08 -11.26
CA GLN A 6 -8.19 -19.34 -12.51
C GLN A 6 -9.07 -18.11 -12.32
N LYS A 7 -10.20 -18.26 -11.62
CA LYS A 7 -11.07 -17.13 -11.29
C LYS A 7 -10.37 -16.06 -10.46
N MET A 8 -9.55 -16.44 -9.48
CA MET A 8 -8.76 -15.47 -8.70
C MET A 8 -7.72 -14.74 -9.55
N MET A 9 -7.14 -15.38 -10.56
CA MET A 9 -6.16 -14.76 -11.46
C MET A 9 -6.77 -13.68 -12.36
N GLU A 10 -8.09 -13.62 -12.51
CA GLU A 10 -8.79 -12.55 -13.25
C GLU A 10 -8.91 -11.24 -12.45
N HIS A 11 -8.54 -11.23 -11.17
CA HIS A 11 -8.65 -10.07 -10.29
C HIS A 11 -7.30 -9.41 -10.00
N SER A 12 -7.34 -8.15 -9.55
CA SER A 12 -6.13 -7.39 -9.18
C SER A 12 -5.33 -8.11 -8.07
N PRO A 13 -4.07 -8.49 -8.32
CA PRO A 13 -3.23 -9.12 -7.29
C PRO A 13 -3.00 -8.23 -6.06
N ILE A 14 -2.98 -6.91 -6.25
CA ILE A 14 -2.87 -5.92 -5.16
C ILE A 14 -4.13 -5.93 -4.31
N ALA A 15 -5.31 -5.92 -4.93
CA ALA A 15 -6.58 -5.96 -4.21
C ALA A 15 -6.72 -7.25 -3.38
N LEU A 16 -6.40 -8.40 -4.00
CA LEU A 16 -6.44 -9.69 -3.30
C LEU A 16 -5.49 -9.73 -2.10
N ARG A 17 -4.28 -9.17 -2.22
CA ARG A 17 -3.34 -9.07 -1.11
C ARG A 17 -3.85 -8.18 0.02
N MET A 18 -4.38 -6.99 -0.31
CA MET A 18 -4.92 -6.06 0.68
C MET A 18 -6.11 -6.66 1.44
N ILE A 19 -7.02 -7.35 0.74
CA ILE A 19 -8.17 -8.02 1.36
C ILE A 19 -7.68 -9.11 2.32
N LYS A 20 -6.72 -9.95 1.91
CA LYS A 20 -6.16 -10.99 2.79
C LYS A 20 -5.55 -10.39 4.05
N ALA A 21 -4.71 -9.36 3.92
CA ALA A 21 -4.10 -8.70 5.07
C ALA A 21 -5.15 -8.02 5.98
N GLY A 22 -6.20 -7.42 5.39
CA GLY A 22 -7.31 -6.82 6.15
C GLY A 22 -8.10 -7.85 6.96
N LEU A 23 -8.37 -9.03 6.39
CA LEU A 23 -9.02 -10.14 7.09
C LEU A 23 -8.13 -10.69 8.22
N ASN A 24 -6.81 -10.81 7.99
CA ASN A 24 -5.87 -11.22 9.04
C ASN A 24 -5.77 -10.18 10.19
N ALA A 25 -5.84 -8.88 9.87
CA ALA A 25 -5.75 -7.80 10.85
C ALA A 25 -6.84 -7.84 11.92
N GLU A 26 -8.01 -8.42 11.64
CA GLU A 26 -9.08 -8.61 12.61
C GLU A 26 -8.71 -9.61 13.72
N LEU A 27 -7.97 -10.66 13.38
CA LEU A 27 -7.73 -11.81 14.24
C LEU A 27 -6.32 -11.84 14.85
N ASP A 28 -5.34 -11.34 14.11
CA ASP A 28 -3.91 -11.46 14.46
C ASP A 28 -3.37 -10.24 15.21
N GLY A 29 -4.26 -9.33 15.62
CA GLY A 29 -3.93 -8.13 16.39
C GLY A 29 -2.79 -7.31 15.76
N GLN A 30 -1.72 -7.07 16.51
CA GLN A 30 -0.58 -6.27 16.03
C GLN A 30 0.13 -6.90 14.82
N ALA A 31 0.19 -8.24 14.72
CA ALA A 31 0.84 -8.90 13.59
C ALA A 31 0.04 -8.68 12.30
N GLY A 32 -1.28 -8.82 12.34
CA GLY A 32 -2.14 -8.55 11.19
C GLY A 32 -2.15 -7.06 10.80
N ILE A 33 -2.15 -6.15 11.79
CA ILE A 33 -1.99 -4.70 11.54
C ILE A 33 -0.65 -4.42 10.85
N GLN A 34 0.44 -5.09 11.24
CA GLN A 34 1.75 -4.94 10.61
C GLN A 34 1.72 -5.35 9.13
N GLU A 35 1.10 -6.48 8.80
CA GLU A 35 0.95 -6.92 7.41
C GLU A 35 0.15 -5.91 6.58
N LEU A 36 -0.96 -5.42 7.13
CA LEU A 36 -1.80 -4.44 6.45
C LEU A 36 -1.08 -3.10 6.25
N ALA A 37 -0.45 -2.58 7.30
CA ALA A 37 0.31 -1.33 7.24
C ALA A 37 1.51 -1.42 6.29
N GLY A 38 2.17 -2.59 6.22
CA GLY A 38 3.24 -2.84 5.26
C GLY A 38 2.77 -2.74 3.82
N ASN A 39 1.60 -3.31 3.50
CA ASN A 39 1.01 -3.19 2.17
C ASN A 39 0.55 -1.76 1.85
N ALA A 40 -0.02 -1.04 2.81
CA ALA A 40 -0.35 0.37 2.65
C ALA A 40 0.90 1.23 2.39
N THR A 41 2.00 0.96 3.09
CA THR A 41 3.28 1.65 2.87
C THR A 41 3.84 1.38 1.47
N MET A 42 3.74 0.14 0.98
CA MET A 42 4.12 -0.21 -0.39
C MET A 42 3.31 0.60 -1.42
N LEU A 43 1.99 0.72 -1.24
CA LEU A 43 1.14 1.52 -2.11
C LEU A 43 1.50 3.01 -2.05
N TYR A 44 1.74 3.53 -0.85
CA TYR A 44 2.17 4.91 -0.68
C TYR A 44 3.49 5.18 -1.41
N TYR A 45 4.47 4.29 -1.34
CA TYR A 45 5.73 4.45 -2.08
C TYR A 45 5.59 4.48 -3.61
N MET A 46 4.45 4.04 -4.15
CA MET A 46 4.15 4.16 -5.59
C MET A 46 3.53 5.51 -5.97
N THR A 47 3.19 6.38 -5.01
CA THR A 47 2.62 7.71 -5.28
C THR A 47 3.69 8.76 -5.53
N GLU A 48 3.33 9.81 -6.26
CA GLU A 48 4.22 10.96 -6.48
C GLU A 48 4.55 11.69 -5.16
N GLU A 49 3.61 11.71 -4.21
CA GLU A 49 3.82 12.30 -2.89
C GLU A 49 4.97 11.60 -2.13
N ALA A 50 5.02 10.27 -2.13
CA ALA A 50 6.14 9.56 -1.52
C ALA A 50 7.45 9.77 -2.28
N GLN A 51 7.41 9.82 -3.62
CA GLN A 51 8.60 10.09 -4.42
C GLN A 51 9.17 11.49 -4.17
N GLU A 52 8.33 12.51 -3.90
CA GLU A 52 8.78 13.85 -3.52
C GLU A 52 9.65 13.81 -2.25
N GLY A 53 9.21 13.08 -1.21
CA GLY A 53 9.99 12.93 0.02
C GLY A 53 11.36 12.30 -0.23
N LYS A 54 11.39 11.22 -1.03
CA LYS A 54 12.64 10.56 -1.44
C LYS A 54 13.54 11.50 -2.25
N ASN A 55 13.01 12.17 -3.26
CA ASN A 55 13.78 13.03 -4.16
C ASN A 55 14.35 14.23 -3.40
N ALA A 56 13.54 14.87 -2.55
CA ALA A 56 14.00 15.98 -1.71
C ALA A 56 15.17 15.57 -0.80
N PHE A 57 15.12 14.36 -0.23
CA PHE A 57 16.21 13.81 0.58
C PHE A 57 17.49 13.63 -0.25
N LEU A 58 17.39 13.03 -1.45
CA LEU A 58 18.53 12.82 -2.35
C LEU A 58 19.14 14.15 -2.82
N GLU A 59 18.29 15.13 -3.11
CA GLU A 59 18.67 16.47 -3.55
C GLU A 59 19.08 17.40 -2.39
N LYS A 60 19.01 16.93 -1.13
CA LYS A 60 19.31 17.69 0.09
C LYS A 60 18.54 19.01 0.20
N ARG A 61 17.32 19.05 -0.31
CA ARG A 61 16.39 20.19 -0.18
C ARG A 61 15.24 19.84 0.74
N LYS A 62 14.47 20.85 1.14
CA LYS A 62 13.20 20.61 1.83
C LYS A 62 12.18 20.02 0.86
N PRO A 63 11.41 19.00 1.25
CA PRO A 63 10.32 18.48 0.43
C PRO A 63 9.18 19.49 0.34
N ASP A 64 8.50 19.53 -0.81
CA ASP A 64 7.30 20.33 -1.01
C ASP A 64 6.08 19.45 -1.26
N PHE A 65 5.27 19.30 -0.22
CA PHE A 65 4.02 18.55 -0.26
C PHE A 65 2.78 19.41 -0.51
N GLN A 66 2.91 20.73 -0.64
CA GLN A 66 1.75 21.63 -0.79
C GLN A 66 0.99 21.40 -2.10
N LYS A 67 1.68 20.87 -3.11
CA LYS A 67 1.12 20.55 -4.44
C LYS A 67 0.20 19.33 -4.47
N TYR A 68 0.19 18.49 -3.43
CA TYR A 68 -0.64 17.28 -3.39
C TYR A 68 -2.00 17.54 -2.73
N PRO A 69 -3.10 17.02 -3.30
CA PRO A 69 -4.43 17.23 -2.75
C PRO A 69 -4.59 16.53 -1.40
N LYS A 70 -5.10 17.25 -0.40
CA LYS A 70 -5.46 16.67 0.90
C LYS A 70 -6.88 16.15 0.84
N ILE A 71 -7.02 14.83 0.80
CA ILE A 71 -8.33 14.17 0.79
C ILE A 71 -8.94 14.30 2.20
N PRO A 72 -10.21 14.72 2.34
CA PRO A 72 -10.90 14.83 3.62
C PRO A 72 -11.07 13.50 4.36
#